data_AF-A0A397SK53-F1
#
_entry.id   AF-A0A397SK53-F1
#
_cell.length_a   1.000
_cell.length_b   1.000
_cell.length_c   1.000
_cell.angle_alpha   90.00
_cell.angle_beta   90.00
_cell.angle_gamma   90.00
#
_symmetry.space_group_name_H-M   'P 1'
#
loop_
_entity.id
_entity.type
_entity.pdbx_description
1 polymer ?
#
loop_
_entity_poly.entity_id
_entity_poly.type
_entity_poly.pdbx_seq_one_letter_code
_entity_poly.pdbx_strand_id
1 'polypeptide(L)'
;MYNLQEYQYYLNRILSLKSLTFKKNYHFEFYEFKNEFNELNFPKINQCFTNLTELVFTTDERKNEIFSLLSQTCHNIQKMIIRVKYQVFVGCGIAIDRSKNNTLEEAKQVASLIRSQHNLIYFELFVTHQEGMSEILKSLKETQHNSLKTFDF
;
A
#
# COMPACT_ATOMS: atom_id res chain seq x y z
N MET A 1 10.53 -15.57 22.13
CA MET A 1 11.93 -15.18 21.85
C MET A 1 12.39 -16.04 20.68
N TYR A 2 12.43 -15.50 19.46
CA TYR A 2 12.80 -16.26 18.26
C TYR A 2 14.29 -16.66 18.29
N ASN A 3 14.61 -17.85 17.80
CA ASN A 3 15.99 -18.29 17.59
C ASN A 3 16.62 -17.45 16.45
N LEU A 4 17.87 -17.02 16.61
CA LEU A 4 18.64 -16.23 15.63
C LEU A 4 18.60 -16.81 14.20
N GLN A 5 18.55 -18.12 14.07
CA GLN A 5 18.53 -18.85 12.80
C GLN A 5 17.16 -18.74 12.10
N GLU A 6 16.09 -18.79 12.88
CA GLU A 6 14.71 -18.58 12.42
C GLU A 6 14.52 -17.11 12.00
N TYR A 7 15.08 -16.19 12.77
CA TYR A 7 15.08 -14.75 12.47
C TYR A 7 15.79 -14.40 11.15
N GLN A 8 16.96 -14.99 10.90
CA GLN A 8 17.70 -14.81 9.64
C GLN A 8 16.96 -15.37 8.43
N TYR A 9 16.24 -16.48 8.60
CA TYR A 9 15.40 -17.07 7.55
C TYR A 9 14.24 -16.14 7.16
N TYR A 10 13.53 -15.56 8.13
CA TYR A 10 12.47 -14.59 7.88
C TYR A 10 12.99 -13.32 7.19
N LEU A 11 14.14 -12.80 7.64
CA LEU A 11 14.81 -11.64 7.02
C LEU A 11 15.18 -11.88 5.56
N ASN A 12 15.82 -13.02 5.26
CA ASN A 12 16.20 -13.37 3.89
C ASN A 12 14.97 -13.59 3.00
N ARG A 13 13.92 -14.20 3.55
CA ARG A 13 12.64 -14.35 2.86
C ARG A 13 12.07 -12.99 2.49
N ILE A 14 12.00 -12.04 3.44
CA ILE A 14 11.50 -10.67 3.22
C ILE A 14 12.36 -9.91 2.20
N LEU A 15 13.70 -9.93 2.33
CA LEU A 15 14.63 -9.26 1.42
C LEU A 15 14.58 -9.77 -0.04
N SER A 16 14.13 -11.02 -0.21
CA SER A 16 13.97 -11.66 -1.52
C SER A 16 12.56 -11.50 -2.13
N LEU A 17 11.64 -10.83 -1.44
CA LEU A 17 10.26 -10.66 -1.91
C LEU A 17 10.22 -9.79 -3.17
N LYS A 18 9.88 -10.41 -4.29
CA LYS A 18 9.60 -9.73 -5.56
C LYS A 18 8.14 -9.32 -5.71
N SER A 19 7.25 -10.04 -5.02
CA SER A 19 5.81 -9.85 -5.05
C SER A 19 5.28 -9.92 -3.62
N LEU A 20 4.41 -8.97 -3.29
CA LEU A 20 3.76 -8.86 -1.99
C LEU A 20 2.26 -8.83 -2.18
N THR A 21 1.56 -9.86 -1.66
CA THR A 21 0.11 -9.96 -1.74
C THR A 21 -0.52 -9.89 -0.35
N PHE A 22 -1.39 -8.90 -0.15
CA PHE A 22 -2.24 -8.80 1.03
C PHE A 22 -3.66 -9.21 0.67
N LYS A 23 -4.19 -10.18 1.40
CA LYS A 23 -5.62 -10.54 1.37
C LYS A 23 -6.07 -10.70 2.81
N LYS A 24 -6.86 -9.75 3.31
CA LYS A 24 -7.46 -9.85 4.65
C LYS A 24 -8.97 -9.94 4.61
N ASN A 25 -9.50 -10.71 5.55
CA ASN A 25 -10.92 -10.85 5.86
C ASN A 25 -11.28 -10.51 7.33
N TYR A 26 -10.32 -10.24 8.25
CA TYR A 26 -10.63 -9.90 9.65
C TYR A 26 -9.54 -9.04 10.36
N HIS A 27 -10.00 -8.22 11.31
CA HIS A 27 -9.31 -7.19 12.13
C HIS A 27 -8.02 -7.61 12.86
N PHE A 28 -7.80 -8.90 13.14
CA PHE A 28 -6.75 -9.37 14.08
C PHE A 28 -5.33 -9.38 13.51
N GLU A 29 -5.13 -9.76 12.25
CA GLU A 29 -3.77 -9.90 11.69
C GLU A 29 -3.17 -8.53 11.26
N PHE A 30 -3.84 -7.40 11.54
CA PHE A 30 -3.33 -6.04 11.27
C PHE A 30 -2.36 -5.58 12.35
N TYR A 31 -2.67 -5.92 13.61
CA TYR A 31 -1.72 -5.78 14.70
C TYR A 31 -0.52 -6.69 14.46
N GLU A 32 -0.72 -7.87 13.89
CA GLU A 32 0.36 -8.79 13.54
C GLU A 32 1.25 -8.23 12.43
N PHE A 33 0.72 -7.59 11.38
CA PHE A 33 1.54 -6.98 10.32
C PHE A 33 2.25 -5.68 10.76
N LYS A 34 1.56 -4.79 11.48
CA LYS A 34 2.18 -3.58 12.04
C LYS A 34 3.19 -3.94 13.14
N ASN A 35 2.93 -4.97 13.93
CA ASN A 35 3.91 -5.50 14.88
C ASN A 35 5.03 -6.24 14.15
N GLU A 36 4.80 -7.00 13.09
CA GLU A 36 5.88 -7.58 12.27
C GLU A 36 6.78 -6.47 11.73
N PHE A 37 6.23 -5.35 11.25
CA PHE A 37 7.00 -4.20 10.77
C PHE A 37 7.62 -3.34 11.88
N ASN A 38 6.94 -3.14 13.01
CA ASN A 38 7.46 -2.36 14.14
C ASN A 38 8.44 -3.18 15.00
N GLU A 39 8.27 -4.50 15.10
CA GLU A 39 9.25 -5.45 15.67
C GLU A 39 10.47 -5.55 14.77
N LEU A 40 10.31 -5.37 13.46
CA LEU A 40 11.40 -5.06 12.54
C LEU A 40 11.92 -3.62 12.75
N ASN A 41 12.15 -3.16 13.99
CA ASN A 41 12.95 -1.97 14.37
C ASN A 41 14.43 -2.09 13.89
N PHE A 42 14.60 -2.48 12.63
CA PHE A 42 15.85 -2.72 11.96
C PHE A 42 16.18 -1.48 11.14
N PRO A 43 17.40 -0.94 11.26
CA PRO A 43 17.92 0.12 10.38
C PRO A 43 17.87 -0.22 8.87
N LYS A 44 17.48 -1.45 8.51
CA LYS A 44 17.47 -2.01 7.16
C LYS A 44 16.08 -2.29 6.58
N ILE A 45 14.97 -1.84 7.19
CA ILE A 45 13.63 -1.96 6.57
C ILE A 45 13.62 -1.37 5.14
N ASN A 46 14.32 -0.26 4.93
CA ASN A 46 14.46 0.36 3.61
C ASN A 46 15.11 -0.59 2.57
N GLN A 47 15.87 -1.60 3.02
CA GLN A 47 16.51 -2.59 2.14
C GLN A 47 15.57 -3.76 1.81
N CYS A 48 14.60 -4.07 2.69
CA CYS A 48 13.68 -5.20 2.58
C CYS A 48 12.84 -5.18 1.30
N PHE A 49 12.53 -3.99 0.78
CA PHE A 49 11.64 -3.84 -0.37
C PHE A 49 12.30 -3.23 -1.61
N THR A 50 13.63 -3.14 -1.61
CA THR A 50 14.40 -2.67 -2.77
C THR A 50 14.13 -3.49 -4.02
N ASN A 51 13.84 -4.79 -3.83
CA ASN A 51 13.56 -5.74 -4.91
C ASN A 51 12.07 -5.91 -5.20
N LEU A 52 11.19 -5.20 -4.49
CA LEU A 52 9.75 -5.34 -4.67
C LEU A 52 9.33 -4.72 -6.00
N THR A 53 8.90 -5.56 -6.93
CA THR A 53 8.46 -5.15 -8.28
C THR A 53 6.96 -5.28 -8.47
N GLU A 54 6.29 -6.09 -7.66
CA GLU A 54 4.84 -6.30 -7.73
C GLU A 54 4.20 -6.13 -6.36
N LEU A 55 3.16 -5.30 -6.30
CA LEU A 55 2.32 -5.09 -5.12
C LEU A 55 0.87 -5.44 -5.47
N VAL A 56 0.29 -6.39 -4.75
CA VAL A 56 -1.15 -6.70 -4.80
C VAL A 56 -1.72 -6.47 -3.40
N PHE A 57 -2.37 -5.34 -3.22
CA PHE A 57 -2.89 -4.92 -1.92
C PHE A 57 -4.42 -5.05 -1.89
N THR A 58 -4.96 -5.96 -1.09
CA THR A 58 -6.41 -6.11 -0.90
C THR A 58 -6.79 -6.00 0.58
N THR A 59 -7.69 -5.07 0.89
CA THR A 59 -8.20 -4.86 2.25
C THR A 59 -9.64 -4.39 2.25
N ASP A 60 -10.33 -4.69 3.34
CA ASP A 60 -11.65 -4.24 3.76
C ASP A 60 -11.61 -3.04 4.72
N GLU A 61 -10.40 -2.55 5.03
CA GLU A 61 -10.16 -1.48 6.00
C GLU A 61 -9.22 -0.42 5.43
N ARG A 62 -9.26 0.78 6.03
CA ARG A 62 -8.32 1.86 5.72
C ARG A 62 -6.90 1.51 6.20
N LYS A 63 -5.91 1.75 5.35
CA LYS A 63 -4.50 1.41 5.59
C LYS A 63 -3.53 2.48 5.05
N ASN A 64 -3.87 3.75 5.21
CA ASN A 64 -3.06 4.90 4.82
C ASN A 64 -1.60 4.85 5.33
N GLU A 65 -1.38 4.38 6.56
CA GLU A 65 -0.02 4.21 7.12
C GLU A 65 0.85 3.23 6.30
N ILE A 66 0.26 2.16 5.75
CA ILE A 66 0.99 1.17 4.95
C ILE A 66 1.44 1.79 3.63
N PHE A 67 0.55 2.52 2.95
CA PHE A 67 0.90 3.20 1.71
C PHE A 67 2.00 4.25 1.94
N SER A 68 1.95 4.97 3.07
CA SER A 68 2.99 5.93 3.47
C SER A 68 4.34 5.25 3.70
N LEU A 69 4.36 4.09 4.36
CA LEU A 69 5.58 3.33 4.58
C LEU A 69 6.16 2.77 3.28
N LEU A 70 5.30 2.19 2.44
CA LEU A 70 5.71 1.66 1.14
C LEU A 70 6.26 2.77 0.24
N SER A 71 5.70 3.99 0.30
CA SER A 71 6.20 5.11 -0.51
C SER A 71 7.62 5.53 -0.14
N GLN A 72 8.01 5.31 1.12
CA GLN A 72 9.34 5.63 1.64
C GLN A 72 10.37 4.51 1.43
N THR A 73 9.91 3.27 1.19
CA THR A 73 10.78 2.09 1.21
C THR A 73 10.83 1.34 -0.13
N CYS A 74 9.84 1.54 -0.99
CA CYS A 74 9.69 0.88 -2.28
C CYS A 74 9.74 1.92 -3.40
N HIS A 75 10.68 1.75 -4.33
CA HIS A 75 10.88 2.69 -5.45
C HIS A 75 10.91 2.01 -6.82
N ASN A 76 10.79 0.68 -6.88
CA ASN A 76 10.90 -0.10 -8.11
C ASN A 76 9.67 -0.98 -8.39
N ILE A 77 8.51 -0.62 -7.83
CA ILE A 77 7.26 -1.34 -8.12
C ILE A 77 6.87 -1.02 -9.58
N GLN A 78 6.77 -2.08 -10.37
CA GLN A 78 6.37 -2.05 -11.77
C GLN A 78 4.90 -2.42 -11.95
N LYS A 79 4.35 -3.23 -11.05
CA LYS A 79 2.94 -3.64 -11.08
C LYS A 79 2.30 -3.38 -9.73
N MET A 80 1.23 -2.61 -9.73
CA MET A 80 0.51 -2.24 -8.51
C MET A 80 -0.99 -2.47 -8.71
N ILE A 81 -1.55 -3.33 -7.88
CA ILE A 81 -2.98 -3.63 -7.83
C ILE A 81 -3.46 -3.28 -6.44
N ILE A 82 -4.36 -2.31 -6.32
CA ILE A 82 -4.91 -1.86 -5.04
C ILE A 82 -6.42 -2.10 -5.05
N ARG A 83 -6.90 -2.85 -4.06
CA ARG A 83 -8.30 -3.23 -3.87
C ARG A 83 -8.72 -2.85 -2.46
N VAL A 84 -9.37 -1.70 -2.30
CA VAL A 84 -9.86 -1.24 -1.00
C VAL A 84 -11.38 -1.25 -1.00
N LYS A 85 -11.96 -2.14 -0.18
CA LYS A 85 -13.40 -2.22 0.03
C LYS A 85 -13.75 -1.45 1.29
N TYR A 86 -14.38 -0.29 1.17
CA TYR A 86 -14.85 0.44 2.34
C TYR A 86 -16.26 0.02 2.72
N GLN A 87 -16.45 -0.42 3.96
CA GLN A 87 -17.78 -0.45 4.57
C GLN A 87 -18.07 0.91 5.21
N VAL A 88 -18.89 1.73 4.55
CA VAL A 88 -19.39 2.98 5.17
C VAL A 88 -20.56 2.63 6.08
N PHE A 89 -20.34 2.65 7.39
CA PHE A 89 -21.44 2.66 8.35
C PHE A 89 -22.15 4.01 8.28
N VAL A 90 -23.33 4.02 7.65
CA VAL A 90 -24.17 5.21 7.52
C VAL A 90 -24.88 5.47 8.84
N GLY A 91 -24.28 6.31 9.69
CA GLY A 91 -24.87 6.77 10.95
C GLY A 91 -24.54 8.23 11.22
N CYS A 92 -25.50 9.12 10.95
CA CYS A 92 -25.45 10.59 11.13
C CYS A 92 -24.37 11.35 10.33
N GLY A 93 -24.70 12.56 9.85
CA GLY A 93 -23.88 13.34 8.91
C GLY A 93 -22.41 13.62 9.33
N ILE A 94 -22.10 13.56 10.63
CA ILE A 94 -20.73 13.67 11.16
C ILE A 94 -19.86 12.46 10.76
N ALA A 95 -20.45 11.25 10.69
CA ALA A 95 -19.74 10.06 10.21
C ALA A 95 -19.45 10.13 8.71
N ILE A 96 -20.34 10.77 7.94
CA ILE A 96 -20.18 10.95 6.48
C ILE A 96 -18.99 11.88 6.20
N ASP A 97 -18.88 13.02 6.90
CA ASP A 97 -17.81 13.98 6.64
C ASP A 97 -16.43 13.45 7.05
N ARG A 98 -16.34 12.74 8.19
CA ARG A 98 -15.12 12.00 8.56
C ARG A 98 -14.78 10.92 7.53
N SER A 99 -15.79 10.23 7.00
CA SER A 99 -15.56 9.18 5.99
C SER A 99 -15.00 9.74 4.68
N LYS A 100 -15.44 10.93 4.25
CA LYS A 100 -14.91 11.62 3.07
C LYS A 100 -13.47 12.07 3.26
N ASN A 101 -13.17 12.78 4.35
CA ASN A 101 -11.82 13.25 4.66
C ASN A 101 -10.82 12.09 4.74
N ASN A 102 -11.22 10.97 5.38
CA ASN A 102 -10.35 9.80 5.50
C ASN A 102 -10.11 9.07 4.17
N THR A 103 -11.07 9.13 3.23
CA THR A 103 -10.91 8.56 1.89
C THR A 103 -9.94 9.40 1.05
N LEU A 104 -10.05 10.73 1.15
CA LEU A 104 -9.10 11.64 0.52
C LEU A 104 -7.67 11.44 1.06
N GLU A 105 -7.51 11.28 2.37
CA GLU A 105 -6.19 11.05 2.97
C GLU A 105 -5.56 9.73 2.50
N GLU A 106 -6.34 8.65 2.38
CA GLU A 106 -5.81 7.41 1.82
C GLU A 106 -5.42 7.55 0.33
N ALA A 107 -6.25 8.22 -0.46
CA ALA A 107 -5.93 8.52 -1.86
C ALA A 107 -4.64 9.34 -2.00
N LYS A 108 -4.38 10.29 -1.08
CA LYS A 108 -3.09 11.01 -1.02
C LYS A 108 -1.92 10.09 -0.72
N GLN A 109 -2.07 9.10 0.14
CA GLN A 109 -0.99 8.13 0.42
C GLN A 109 -0.76 7.18 -0.76
N VAL A 110 -1.82 6.75 -1.45
CA VAL A 110 -1.69 5.98 -2.71
C VAL A 110 -0.99 6.83 -3.77
N ALA A 111 -1.35 8.11 -3.92
CA ALA A 111 -0.69 9.03 -4.82
C ALA A 111 0.80 9.23 -4.44
N SER A 112 1.12 9.31 -3.15
CA SER A 112 2.52 9.34 -2.69
C SER A 112 3.28 8.08 -3.09
N LEU A 113 2.67 6.90 -2.94
CA LEU A 113 3.26 5.63 -3.35
C LEU A 113 3.48 5.56 -4.86
N ILE A 114 2.55 6.05 -5.68
CA ILE A 114 2.71 6.13 -7.14
C ILE A 114 3.89 7.04 -7.51
N ARG A 115 3.96 8.23 -6.90
CA ARG A 115 5.03 9.20 -7.17
C ARG A 115 6.41 8.70 -6.79
N SER A 116 6.50 7.80 -5.81
CA SER A 116 7.79 7.28 -5.35
C SER A 116 8.35 6.16 -6.23
N GLN A 117 7.59 5.66 -7.22
CA GLN A 117 8.06 4.62 -8.13
C GLN A 117 8.81 5.21 -9.33
N HIS A 118 9.93 4.58 -9.69
CA HIS A 118 10.71 5.00 -10.85
C HIS A 118 10.11 4.55 -12.19
N ASN A 119 9.41 3.42 -12.22
CA ASN A 119 8.91 2.82 -13.46
C ASN A 119 7.66 1.96 -13.21
N LEU A 120 6.54 2.61 -12.90
CA LEU A 120 5.26 1.92 -12.77
C LEU A 120 4.68 1.61 -14.17
N ILE A 121 4.55 0.33 -14.51
CA ILE A 121 4.12 -0.16 -15.82
C ILE A 121 2.62 -0.49 -15.83
N TYR A 122 2.15 -1.09 -14.75
CA TYR A 122 0.76 -1.54 -14.59
C TYR A 122 0.20 -1.00 -13.28
N PHE A 123 -0.95 -0.33 -13.35
CA PHE A 123 -1.68 0.13 -12.18
C PHE A 123 -3.17 -0.23 -12.31
N GLU A 124 -3.74 -0.83 -11.28
CA GLU A 124 -5.14 -1.21 -11.21
C GLU A 124 -5.69 -0.82 -9.84
N LEU A 125 -6.81 -0.09 -9.82
CA LEU A 125 -7.40 0.43 -8.59
C LEU A 125 -8.89 0.09 -8.50
N PHE A 126 -9.26 -0.73 -7.52
CA PHE A 126 -10.65 -0.95 -7.13
C PHE A 126 -10.94 -0.21 -5.83
N VAL A 127 -11.68 0.88 -5.95
CA VAL A 127 -12.16 1.67 -4.82
C VAL A 127 -13.66 1.82 -4.88
N THR A 128 -14.32 1.75 -3.72
CA THR A 128 -15.78 1.95 -3.61
C THR A 128 -16.19 3.43 -3.59
N HIS A 129 -15.23 4.36 -3.60
CA HIS A 129 -15.47 5.80 -3.49
C HIS A 129 -14.62 6.59 -4.50
N GLN A 130 -15.22 7.66 -5.07
CA GLN A 130 -14.56 8.52 -6.06
C GLN A 130 -13.71 9.65 -5.45
N GLU A 131 -13.84 9.89 -4.15
CA GLU A 131 -13.12 10.96 -3.45
C GLU A 131 -11.60 10.72 -3.54
N GLY A 132 -10.83 11.76 -3.93
CA GLY A 132 -9.37 11.66 -4.08
C GLY A 132 -8.89 10.96 -5.36
N MET A 133 -9.78 10.48 -6.24
CA MET A 133 -9.38 9.90 -7.54
C MET A 133 -8.63 10.90 -8.42
N SER A 134 -8.99 12.18 -8.35
CA SER A 134 -8.28 13.25 -9.06
C SER A 134 -6.82 13.36 -8.64
N GLU A 135 -6.51 13.12 -7.36
CA GLU A 135 -5.14 13.14 -6.82
C GLU A 135 -4.32 11.95 -7.34
N ILE A 136 -4.92 10.77 -7.39
CA ILE A 136 -4.30 9.56 -7.96
C ILE A 136 -4.04 9.75 -9.46
N LEU A 137 -5.05 10.18 -10.21
CA LEU A 137 -4.93 10.45 -11.65
C LEU A 137 -3.85 11.49 -11.95
N LYS A 138 -3.82 12.57 -11.16
CA LYS A 138 -2.79 13.59 -11.25
C LYS A 138 -1.40 13.01 -11.03
N SER A 139 -1.22 12.17 -10.00
CA SER A 139 0.07 11.54 -9.71
C SER A 139 0.57 10.63 -10.84
N LEU A 140 -0.32 9.82 -11.43
CA LEU A 140 0.00 8.97 -12.58
C LEU A 140 0.43 9.81 -13.78
N LYS A 141 -0.33 10.87 -14.09
CA LYS A 141 -0.01 11.78 -15.20
C LYS A 141 1.31 12.51 -14.99
N GLU A 142 1.61 12.98 -13.79
CA GLU A 142 2.82 13.75 -13.52
C GLU A 142 4.07 12.87 -13.50
N THR A 143 4.00 11.67 -12.92
CA THR A 143 5.20 10.88 -12.62
C THR A 143 5.36 9.61 -13.46
N GLN A 144 4.27 9.05 -14.00
CA GLN A 144 4.28 7.75 -14.68
C GLN A 144 3.84 7.83 -16.16
N HIS A 145 3.70 9.02 -16.74
CA HIS A 145 3.18 9.20 -18.11
C HIS A 145 3.97 8.48 -19.21
N ASN A 146 5.26 8.25 -19.01
CA ASN A 146 6.12 7.56 -19.99
C ASN A 146 6.24 6.05 -19.75
N SER A 147 5.97 5.60 -18.52
CA SER A 147 6.18 4.22 -18.07
C SER A 147 4.89 3.40 -18.07
N LEU A 148 3.77 4.02 -17.73
CA LEU A 148 2.48 3.35 -17.56
C LEU A 148 1.93 2.88 -18.91
N LYS A 149 1.77 1.57 -19.06
CA LYS A 149 1.26 0.93 -20.28
C LYS A 149 -0.19 0.48 -20.14
N THR A 150 -0.62 0.18 -18.91
CA THR A 150 -1.95 -0.33 -18.63
C THR A 150 -2.48 0.28 -17.35
N PHE A 151 -3.73 0.72 -17.42
CA PHE A 151 -4.42 1.39 -16.35
C PHE A 151 -5.90 1.03 -16.35
N ASP A 152 -6.34 0.36 -15.30
CA ASP A 152 -7.70 -0.18 -15.15
C ASP A 152 -8.36 0.30 -13.85
N PHE A 153 -9.67 0.58 -13.90
CA PHE A 153 -10.53 0.97 -12.75
C PHE A 153 -11.76 0.06 -12.66
#